data_AF-A0A7H9BLC3-F1
#
_entry.id   AF-A0A7H9BLC3-F1
#
_cell.length_a   1.000
_cell.length_b   1.000
_cell.length_c   1.000
_cell.angle_alpha   90.00
_cell.angle_beta   90.00
_cell.angle_gamma   90.00
#
_symmetry.space_group_name_H-M   'P 1'
#
loop_
_entity.id
_entity.type
_entity.pdbx_description
1 polymer ?
#
loop_
_entity_poly.entity_id
_entity_poly.type
_entity_poly.pdbx_seq_one_letter_code
_entity_poly.pdbx_strand_id
1 'polypeptide(L)'
;MSQPYLAPAELTAEFCGRLLDALDAPLALDHVCVDFQAVKSLDSSAVALLLEWHRRAQAAQRQLELMHLPSALSQLIKVYGVEEFLQIKA
;
A
#
# COMPACT_ATOMS: atom_id res chain seq x y z
N MET A 1 2.91 -6.69 -19.31
CA MET A 1 2.81 -7.42 -18.03
C MET A 1 3.47 -6.52 -17.00
N SER A 2 2.69 -5.74 -16.25
CA SER A 2 3.24 -4.85 -15.21
C SER A 2 3.72 -5.72 -14.04
N GLN A 3 4.98 -5.58 -13.63
CA GLN A 3 5.51 -6.34 -12.50
C GLN A 3 4.98 -5.71 -11.21
N PRO A 4 4.42 -6.50 -10.28
CA PRO A 4 3.95 -5.96 -9.02
C PRO A 4 5.13 -5.47 -8.17
N TYR A 5 4.95 -4.33 -7.51
CA TYR A 5 5.88 -3.84 -6.51
C TYR A 5 5.77 -4.73 -5.27
N LEU A 6 6.86 -5.39 -4.88
CA LEU A 6 6.89 -6.25 -3.70
C LEU A 6 7.10 -5.39 -2.45
N ALA A 7 6.11 -5.38 -1.56
CA ALA A 7 6.25 -4.72 -0.27
C ALA A 7 7.29 -5.48 0.59
N PRO A 8 8.16 -4.77 1.32
CA PRO A 8 9.16 -5.40 2.18
C PRO A 8 8.50 -6.15 3.35
N ALA A 9 9.27 -7.04 3.99
CA ALA A 9 8.77 -7.85 5.10
C ALA A 9 8.36 -7.03 6.34
N GLU A 10 8.86 -5.80 6.46
CA GLU A 10 8.64 -4.89 7.58
C GLU A 10 8.01 -3.59 7.08
N LEU A 11 6.78 -3.33 7.53
CA LEU A 11 6.04 -2.09 7.31
C LEU A 11 5.83 -1.36 8.64
N THR A 12 6.93 -0.93 9.24
CA THR A 12 6.95 -0.17 10.50
C THR A 12 7.29 1.30 10.24
N ALA A 13 7.08 2.17 11.23
CA ALA A 13 7.40 3.60 11.12
C ALA A 13 8.79 3.91 10.53
N GLU A 14 9.80 3.12 10.90
CA GLU A 14 11.18 3.28 10.42
C GLU A 14 11.31 3.03 8.91
N PHE A 15 10.62 2.01 8.39
CA PHE A 15 10.69 1.62 6.98
C PHE A 15 9.69 2.37 6.11
N CYS A 16 8.47 2.61 6.63
CA CYS A 16 7.42 3.31 5.90
C CYS A 16 7.88 4.68 5.38
N GLY A 17 8.66 5.43 6.16
CA GLY A 17 9.20 6.72 5.72
C GLY A 17 10.09 6.64 4.49
N ARG A 18 10.81 5.52 4.29
CA ARG A 18 11.67 5.29 3.12
C ARG A 18 10.89 4.77 1.91
N LEU A 19 9.70 4.23 2.14
CA LEU A 19 8.85 3.63 1.10
C LEU A 19 7.90 4.65 0.46
N LEU A 20 7.83 5.88 0.97
CA LEU A 20 6.97 6.94 0.44
C LEU A 20 7.20 7.15 -1.07
N ASP A 21 8.47 7.22 -1.48
CA ASP A 21 8.86 7.48 -2.86
C ASP A 21 9.04 6.20 -3.68
N ALA A 22 8.88 5.02 -3.06
CA ALA A 22 9.00 3.75 -3.75
C ALA A 22 7.91 3.53 -4.81
N LEU A 23 6.78 4.24 -4.68
CA LEU A 23 5.73 4.25 -5.70
C LEU A 23 5.97 5.21 -6.86
N ASP A 24 6.95 6.11 -6.80
CA ASP A 24 7.13 7.10 -7.87
C ASP A 24 7.46 6.46 -9.22
N ALA A 25 8.28 5.40 -9.22
CA ALA A 25 8.59 4.64 -10.43
C ALA A 25 7.39 3.79 -10.93
N PRO A 26 6.72 2.99 -10.08
CA PRO A 26 5.50 2.28 -10.48
C PRO A 26 4.36 3.19 -10.96
N LEU A 27 4.18 4.37 -10.38
CA LEU A 27 3.13 5.35 -10.75
C LEU A 27 3.27 5.90 -12.19
N ALA A 28 4.40 5.67 -12.85
CA ALA A 28 4.54 5.93 -14.27
C ALA A 28 3.58 5.05 -15.11
N LEU A 29 3.18 3.90 -14.59
CA LEU A 29 2.23 2.97 -15.21
C LEU A 29 0.78 3.38 -14.92
N ASP A 30 -0.12 3.07 -15.86
CA ASP A 30 -1.57 3.30 -15.68
C ASP A 30 -2.16 2.49 -14.51
N HIS A 31 -1.55 1.34 -14.23
CA HIS A 31 -1.97 0.39 -13.22
C HIS A 31 -0.76 -0.08 -12.41
N VAL A 32 -0.85 0.09 -11.10
CA VAL A 32 0.17 -0.24 -10.10
C VAL A 32 -0.36 -1.35 -9.21
N CYS A 33 0.29 -2.52 -9.21
CA CYS A 33 -0.01 -3.57 -8.27
C CYS A 33 1.05 -3.59 -7.16
N VAL A 34 0.63 -3.71 -5.90
CA VAL A 34 1.54 -3.87 -4.75
C VAL A 34 1.24 -5.21 -4.08
N ASP A 35 2.25 -6.06 -3.95
CA ASP A 35 2.13 -7.38 -3.31
C ASP A 35 2.64 -7.34 -1.87
N PHE A 36 1.77 -7.67 -0.91
CA PHE A 36 2.06 -7.71 0.52
C PHE A 36 2.35 -9.12 1.04
N GLN A 37 2.50 -10.13 0.18
CA GLN A 37 2.76 -11.52 0.58
C GLN A 37 4.01 -11.69 1.45
N ALA A 38 5.04 -10.85 1.24
CA ALA A 38 6.28 -10.91 2.01
C ALA A 38 6.19 -10.25 3.40
N VAL A 39 5.14 -9.47 3.68
CA VAL A 39 4.97 -8.70 4.91
C VAL A 39 4.74 -9.63 6.10
N LYS A 40 5.59 -9.50 7.11
CA LYS A 40 5.54 -10.27 8.36
C LYS A 40 5.30 -9.38 9.57
N SER A 41 5.81 -8.16 9.54
CA SER A 41 5.73 -7.21 10.65
C SER A 41 5.18 -5.88 10.13
N LEU A 42 4.18 -5.36 10.81
CA LEU A 42 3.50 -4.12 10.44
C LEU A 42 2.99 -3.40 11.69
N ASP A 43 2.94 -2.06 11.62
CA ASP A 43 2.35 -1.21 12.66
C ASP A 43 1.33 -0.21 12.06
N SER A 44 0.88 0.74 12.86
CA SER A 44 -0.07 1.78 12.43
C SER A 44 0.43 2.65 11.27
N SER A 45 1.74 2.74 11.08
CA SER A 45 2.38 3.49 9.98
C SER A 45 2.22 2.78 8.65
N ALA A 46 1.97 1.47 8.62
CA ALA A 46 1.63 0.76 7.39
C ALA A 46 0.33 1.32 6.77
N VAL A 47 -0.65 1.66 7.61
CA VAL A 47 -1.91 2.28 7.15
C VAL A 47 -1.66 3.68 6.61
N ALA A 48 -0.82 4.48 7.29
CA ALA A 48 -0.43 5.80 6.80
C ALA A 48 0.29 5.73 5.45
N LEU A 49 1.18 4.75 5.25
CA LEU A 49 1.85 4.50 3.98
C LEU A 49 0.85 4.17 2.88
N LEU A 50 -0.08 3.24 3.12
CA LEU A 50 -1.14 2.90 2.17
C LEU A 50 -1.98 4.11 1.75
N LEU A 51 -2.35 4.96 2.69
CA LEU A 51 -3.13 6.17 2.42
C LEU A 51 -2.37 7.17 1.56
N GLU A 52 -1.10 7.38 1.86
CA GLU A 52 -0.24 8.26 1.07
C GLU A 52 -0.05 7.72 -0.35
N TRP A 53 0.20 6.42 -0.48
CA TRP A 53 0.28 5.73 -1.76
C TRP A 53 -1.01 5.83 -2.58
N HIS A 54 -2.16 5.62 -1.95
CA HIS A 54 -3.45 5.81 -2.59
C HIS A 54 -3.67 7.27 -3.01
N ARG A 55 -3.30 8.24 -2.16
CA ARG A 55 -3.37 9.68 -2.47
C ARG A 55 -2.51 10.03 -3.69
N ARG A 56 -1.28 9.51 -3.78
CA ARG A 56 -0.39 9.71 -4.94
C ARG A 56 -0.95 9.05 -6.20
N ALA A 57 -1.48 7.83 -6.11
CA ALA A 57 -2.13 7.14 -7.22
C ALA A 57 -3.33 7.92 -7.74
N GLN A 58 -4.21 8.41 -6.85
CA GLN A 58 -5.34 9.25 -7.24
C GLN A 58 -4.89 10.57 -7.88
N ALA A 59 -3.88 11.24 -7.32
CA ALA A 59 -3.34 12.48 -7.88
C ALA A 59 -2.75 12.28 -9.29
N ALA A 60 -2.15 11.11 -9.54
CA ALA A 60 -1.63 10.72 -10.84
C ALA A 60 -2.69 10.02 -11.73
N GLN A 61 -3.95 9.94 -11.28
CA GLN A 61 -5.05 9.23 -11.95
C GLN A 61 -4.71 7.78 -12.33
N ARG A 62 -3.93 7.10 -11.48
CA ARG A 62 -3.51 5.70 -11.64
C ARG A 62 -4.36 4.79 -10.79
N GLN A 63 -4.54 3.55 -11.26
CA GLN A 63 -5.14 2.50 -10.46
C GLN A 63 -4.08 1.87 -9.56
N LEU A 64 -4.35 1.83 -8.24
CA LEU A 64 -3.53 1.11 -7.27
C LEU A 64 -4.29 -0.14 -6.82
N GLU A 65 -3.72 -1.31 -7.10
CA GLU A 65 -4.23 -2.62 -6.68
C GLU A 65 -3.34 -3.20 -5.58
N LEU A 66 -3.95 -3.63 -4.48
CA LEU A 66 -3.25 -4.20 -3.34
C LEU A 66 -3.50 -5.72 -3.31
N MET A 67 -2.44 -6.52 -3.41
CA MET A 67 -2.49 -7.99 -3.49
C MET A 67 -1.94 -8.63 -2.22
N HIS A 68 -2.48 -9.80 -1.85
CA HIS A 68 -2.07 -10.58 -0.68
C HIS A 68 -2.02 -9.77 0.63
N LEU A 69 -3.03 -8.92 0.87
CA LEU A 69 -3.09 -8.11 2.09
C LEU A 69 -3.08 -8.99 3.35
N PRO A 70 -2.14 -8.77 4.30
CA PRO A 70 -2.14 -9.47 5.57
C PRO A 70 -3.40 -9.15 6.35
N SER A 71 -3.99 -10.16 7.00
CA SER A 71 -5.20 -9.98 7.83
C SER A 71 -5.02 -8.92 8.91
N ALA A 72 -3.82 -8.82 9.49
CA ALA A 72 -3.47 -7.77 10.45
C ALA A 72 -3.55 -6.35 9.85
N LEU A 73 -3.15 -6.17 8.59
CA LEU A 73 -3.25 -4.87 7.91
C LEU A 73 -4.71 -4.51 7.62
N SER A 74 -5.50 -5.47 7.14
CA SER A 74 -6.95 -5.28 6.94
C SER A 74 -7.67 -4.94 8.25
N GLN A 75 -7.28 -5.57 9.37
CA GLN A 75 -7.80 -5.22 10.69
C GLN A 75 -7.44 -3.79 11.10
N LEU A 76 -6.19 -3.37 10.90
CA LEU A 76 -5.79 -1.99 11.20
C LEU A 76 -6.59 -0.99 10.35
N ILE A 77 -6.70 -1.22 9.05
CA ILE A 77 -7.48 -0.35 8.14
C ILE A 77 -8.93 -0.19 8.61
N LYS A 78 -9.55 -1.29 9.06
CA LYS A 78 -10.90 -1.28 9.62
C LYS A 78 -10.97 -0.53 10.95
N VAL A 79 -10.02 -0.75 11.85
CA VAL A 79 -9.96 -0.06 13.16
C VAL A 79 -9.77 1.45 12.98
N TYR A 80 -8.98 1.86 11.99
CA TYR A 80 -8.79 3.27 11.65
C TYR A 80 -9.93 3.86 10.81
N GLY A 81 -10.89 3.05 10.35
CA GLY A 81 -12.03 3.49 9.57
C GLY A 81 -11.66 4.05 8.20
N VAL A 82 -10.56 3.57 7.60
CA VAL A 82 -10.04 4.09 6.33
C VAL A 82 -10.24 3.16 5.13
N GLU A 83 -11.06 2.12 5.30
CA GLU A 83 -11.38 1.15 4.26
C GLU A 83 -12.01 1.79 3.01
N GLU A 84 -12.89 2.77 3.21
CA GLU A 84 -13.57 3.49 2.12
C GLU A 84 -12.61 4.31 1.26
N PHE A 85 -11.51 4.77 1.86
CA PHE A 85 -10.48 5.51 1.13
C PHE A 85 -9.59 4.58 0.31
N LEU A 86 -9.37 3.34 0.73
CA LEU A 86 -8.36 2.48 0.11
C LEU A 86 -8.87 1.61 -1.04
N GLN A 87 -10.14 1.76 -1.46
CA GLN A 87 -10.80 0.96 -2.52
C GLN A 87 -10.41 -0.53 -2.48
N ILE A 88 -10.32 -1.09 -1.28
CA ILE A 88 -9.90 -2.48 -1.09
C ILE A 88 -11.04 -3.33 -1.63
N LYS A 89 -10.79 -4.00 -2.76
CA LYS A 89 -11.72 -5.03 -3.24
C LYS A 89 -11.63 -6.20 -2.27
N ALA A 90 -12.66 -6.35 -1.44
CA ALA A 90 -12.86 -7.50 -0.57
C ALA A 90 -13.06 -8.79 -1.37
#